data_AF-A0A496ZY54-F1
#
_entry.id   AF-A0A496ZY54-F1
#
_cell.length_a   1.000
_cell.length_b   1.000
_cell.length_c   1.000
_cell.angle_alpha   90.00
_cell.angle_beta   90.00
_cell.angle_gamma   90.00
#
_symmetry.space_group_name_H-M   'P 1'
#
loop_
_entity.id
_entity.type
_entity.pdbx_description
1 polymer ?
#
loop_
_entity_poly.entity_id
_entity_poly.type
_entity_poly.pdbx_seq_one_letter_code
_entity_poly.pdbx_strand_id
1 'polypeptide(L)'
;LDYTVFVHLISPDGRPHGQVDRFPAGGAAPTTSWAPGQVIVDEIGLPVAADAPAGTYHIAVGMYDGASGGRLPVTDGSGQPLPDDQAVLPVEITVGP
;
A
#
# COMPACT_ATOMS: atom_id res chain seq x y z
N LEU A 1 -13.12 -5.41 13.67
CA LEU A 1 -11.73 -4.95 13.74
C LEU A 1 -11.45 -4.19 12.46
N ASP A 2 -10.73 -3.08 12.53
CA ASP A 2 -10.44 -2.28 11.35
C ASP A 2 -9.26 -2.84 10.58
N TYR A 3 -9.32 -2.73 9.25
CA TYR A 3 -8.20 -3.05 8.38
C TYR A 3 -7.18 -1.91 8.38
N THR A 4 -5.93 -2.29 8.17
CA THR A 4 -4.79 -1.38 8.04
C THR A 4 -4.42 -1.26 6.56
N VAL A 5 -4.22 -0.04 6.08
CA VAL A 5 -3.61 0.22 4.76
C VAL A 5 -2.10 0.09 4.89
N PHE A 6 -1.48 -0.60 3.94
CA PHE A 6 -0.04 -0.53 3.72
C PHE A 6 0.28 0.16 2.39
N VAL A 7 1.38 0.90 2.38
CA VAL A 7 1.99 1.49 1.19
C VAL A 7 3.48 1.22 1.24
N HIS A 8 4.03 0.60 0.20
CA HIS A 8 5.45 0.26 0.10
C HIS A 8 6.09 0.93 -1.11
N LEU A 9 7.30 1.44 -0.93
CA LEU A 9 8.22 1.82 -2.00
C LEU A 9 9.18 0.66 -2.26
N ILE A 10 9.01 -0.02 -3.39
CA ILE A 10 9.70 -1.27 -3.72
C ILE A 10 10.84 -1.00 -4.71
N SER A 11 12.06 -1.42 -4.36
CA SER A 11 13.26 -1.36 -5.21
C SER A 11 13.24 -2.40 -6.34
N PRO A 12 14.17 -2.27 -7.31
CA PRO A 12 14.35 -3.28 -8.36
C PRO A 12 14.64 -4.70 -7.86
N ASP A 13 15.21 -4.86 -6.65
CA ASP A 13 15.47 -6.17 -6.03
C ASP A 13 14.25 -6.73 -5.27
N GLY A 14 13.11 -6.03 -5.31
CA GLY A 14 11.85 -6.44 -4.70
C GLY A 14 11.74 -6.11 -3.21
N ARG A 15 12.68 -5.35 -2.63
CA ARG A 15 12.66 -5.00 -1.21
C ARG A 15 11.97 -3.66 -0.95
N PRO A 16 11.27 -3.49 0.17
CA PRO A 16 10.78 -2.18 0.57
C PRO A 16 11.93 -1.31 1.08
N HIS A 17 12.08 -0.12 0.51
CA HIS A 17 12.93 0.97 1.04
C HIS A 17 12.10 2.17 1.51
N GLY A 18 10.80 1.96 1.71
CA GLY A 18 9.86 2.92 2.23
C GLY A 18 8.57 2.18 2.55
N GLN A 19 8.01 2.40 3.73
CA GLN A 19 6.81 1.68 4.15
C GLN A 19 6.00 2.54 5.12
N VAL A 20 4.69 2.48 4.97
CA VAL A 20 3.72 3.04 5.92
C VAL A 20 2.61 2.03 6.13
N ASP A 21 2.31 1.75 7.40
CA ASP A 21 1.16 0.96 7.83
C ASP A 21 0.33 1.81 8.78
N ARG A 22 -0.93 2.09 8.41
CA ARG A 22 -1.82 2.88 9.26
C ARG A 22 -3.30 2.63 8.98
N PHE A 23 -4.14 3.03 9.93
CA PHE A 23 -5.57 3.06 9.70
C PHE A 23 -5.91 4.09 8.60
N PRO A 24 -6.89 3.79 7.72
CA PRO A 24 -7.30 4.71 6.67
C PRO A 24 -7.70 6.09 7.19
N ALA A 25 -7.38 7.13 6.42
CA ALA A 25 -7.60 8.53 6.78
C ALA A 25 -7.01 8.91 8.16
N GLY A 26 -5.88 8.29 8.53
CA GLY A 26 -5.26 8.47 9.85
C GLY A 26 -6.15 8.02 11.02
N GLY A 27 -7.11 7.12 10.77
CA GLY A 27 -8.08 6.65 11.76
C GLY A 27 -9.37 7.47 11.83
N ALA A 28 -9.50 8.56 11.05
CA ALA A 28 -10.72 9.37 11.02
C ALA A 28 -11.88 8.67 10.29
N ALA A 29 -11.60 7.64 9.48
CA ALA A 29 -12.58 6.85 8.75
C ALA A 29 -12.31 5.35 8.94
N PRO A 30 -12.61 4.77 10.12
CA PRO A 30 -12.41 3.34 10.36
C PRO A 30 -13.20 2.51 9.34
N THR A 31 -12.61 1.42 8.85
CA THR A 31 -13.19 0.57 7.80
C THR A 31 -14.55 -0.04 8.18
N THR A 32 -14.79 -0.23 9.47
CA THR A 32 -16.09 -0.65 10.01
C THR A 32 -17.21 0.36 9.82
N SER A 33 -16.89 1.62 9.50
CA SER A 33 -17.86 2.70 9.24
C SER A 33 -18.18 2.91 7.76
N TRP A 34 -17.46 2.23 6.86
CA TRP A 34 -17.56 2.48 5.42
C TRP A 34 -18.90 2.01 4.86
N ALA A 35 -19.45 2.80 3.94
CA ALA A 35 -20.59 2.42 3.12
C ALA A 35 -20.15 1.91 1.73
N PRO A 36 -20.88 0.97 1.11
CA PRO A 36 -20.60 0.56 -0.27
C PRO A 36 -20.59 1.76 -1.23
N GLY A 37 -19.53 1.88 -2.04
CA GLY A 37 -19.34 2.98 -3.00
C GLY A 37 -18.87 4.30 -2.38
N GLN A 38 -18.66 4.37 -1.06
CA GLN A 38 -18.07 5.55 -0.43
C GLN A 38 -16.62 5.72 -0.86
N VAL A 39 -16.24 6.96 -1.17
CA VAL A 39 -14.86 7.33 -1.47
C VAL A 39 -14.24 7.94 -0.21
N ILE A 40 -13.13 7.35 0.24
CA ILE A 40 -12.27 7.88 1.30
C ILE A 40 -11.01 8.42 0.65
N VAL A 41 -10.68 9.69 0.92
CA VAL A 41 -9.43 10.32 0.46
C VAL A 41 -8.43 10.24 1.59
N ASP A 42 -7.23 9.71 1.30
CA ASP A 42 -6.18 9.52 2.29
C ASP A 42 -4.82 9.99 1.75
N GLU A 43 -4.18 10.93 2.44
CA GLU A 43 -2.88 11.49 2.04
C GLU A 43 -1.76 10.83 2.85
N ILE A 44 -0.97 9.98 2.18
CA ILE A 44 0.07 9.18 2.81
C ILE A 44 1.45 9.74 2.41
N GLY A 45 2.17 10.30 3.39
CA GLY A 45 3.58 10.62 3.23
C GLY A 45 4.41 9.34 3.28
N LEU A 46 4.98 8.93 2.14
CA LEU A 46 5.79 7.73 2.02
C LEU A 46 7.28 8.10 2.16
N PRO A 47 7.95 7.72 3.27
CA PRO A 47 9.37 8.01 3.44
C PRO A 47 10.21 7.16 2.49
N VAL A 48 11.34 7.71 2.06
CA VAL A 48 12.42 6.97 1.39
C VAL A 48 13.53 6.75 2.39
N ALA A 49 13.98 5.51 2.56
CA ALA A 49 15.08 5.18 3.45
C ALA A 49 16.36 5.91 3.02
N ALA A 50 17.13 6.42 3.99
CA ALA A 50 18.34 7.21 3.71
C ALA A 50 19.44 6.40 3.00
N ASP A 51 19.39 5.07 3.10
CA ASP A 51 20.29 4.13 2.45
C ASP A 51 19.66 3.45 1.22
N ALA A 52 18.53 3.95 0.73
CA ALA A 52 17.89 3.43 -0.48
C ALA A 52 18.86 3.56 -1.68
N PRO A 53 19.21 2.45 -2.36
CA PRO A 53 20.03 2.51 -3.55
C PRO A 53 19.40 3.34 -4.65
N ALA A 54 20.21 4.05 -5.43
CA ALA A 54 19.70 4.74 -6.61
C ALA A 54 19.09 3.74 -7.61
N GLY A 55 17.96 4.11 -8.23
CA GLY A 55 17.26 3.23 -9.17
C GLY A 55 15.80 3.62 -9.38
N THR A 56 15.11 2.77 -10.13
CA THR A 56 13.66 2.90 -10.38
C THR A 56 12.89 2.04 -9.39
N TYR A 57 11.97 2.67 -8.68
CA TYR A 57 11.12 2.05 -7.67
C TYR A 57 9.66 2.06 -8.11
N HIS A 58 8.88 1.15 -7.56
CA HIS A 58 7.43 1.10 -7.72
C HIS A 58 6.73 1.27 -6.39
N ILE A 59 5.48 1.72 -6.44
CA ILE A 59 4.61 1.81 -5.26
C ILE A 59 3.69 0.61 -5.27
N ALA A 60 3.67 -0.15 -4.16
CA ALA A 60 2.70 -1.20 -3.91
C ALA A 60 1.75 -0.77 -2.79
N VAL A 61 0.45 -1.00 -2.97
CA VAL A 61 -0.59 -0.67 -1.99
C VAL A 61 -1.51 -1.84 -1.74
N GLY A 62 -2.04 -1.93 -0.52
CA GLY A 62 -3.05 -2.92 -0.16
C GLY A 62 -3.56 -2.71 1.25
N MET A 63 -4.33 -3.69 1.72
CA MET A 63 -4.88 -3.70 3.07
C MET A 63 -4.67 -5.05 3.71
N TYR A 64 -4.61 -5.07 5.03
CA TYR A 64 -4.54 -6.31 5.80
C TYR A 64 -5.40 -6.22 7.06
N ASP A 65 -5.79 -7.38 7.56
CA ASP A 65 -6.43 -7.50 8.88
C ASP A 65 -5.39 -7.35 9.97
N GLY A 66 -5.49 -6.27 10.75
CA GLY A 66 -4.57 -5.98 11.85
C GLY A 66 -4.55 -7.04 12.95
N ALA A 67 -5.59 -7.88 13.08
CA ALA A 67 -5.63 -8.93 14.08
C ALA A 67 -4.92 -10.21 13.63
N SER A 68 -5.09 -10.61 12.36
CA SER A 68 -4.49 -11.84 11.82
C SER A 68 -3.17 -11.61 11.09
N GLY A 69 -2.90 -10.38 10.64
CA GLY A 69 -1.79 -10.05 9.74
C GLY A 69 -2.02 -10.46 8.29
N GLY A 70 -3.17 -11.09 7.97
CA GLY A 70 -3.48 -11.55 6.62
C GLY A 70 -3.83 -10.39 5.68
N ARG A 71 -3.18 -10.33 4.52
CA ARG A 71 -3.53 -9.38 3.46
C ARG A 71 -4.90 -9.70 2.88
N LEU A 72 -5.62 -8.66 2.48
CA LEU A 72 -6.92 -8.81 1.83
C LEU A 72 -6.71 -9.08 0.34
N PRO A 73 -7.40 -10.08 -0.25
CA PRO A 73 -7.27 -10.38 -1.66
C PRO A 73 -7.57 -9.17 -2.54
N VAL A 74 -6.71 -8.94 -3.54
CA VAL A 74 -6.90 -7.91 -4.56
C VAL A 74 -7.06 -8.60 -5.91
N THR A 75 -8.04 -8.17 -6.70
CA THR A 75 -8.24 -8.68 -8.06
C THR A 75 -8.11 -7.58 -9.09
N ASP A 76 -7.71 -7.94 -10.31
CA ASP A 76 -7.76 -7.04 -11.45
C ASP A 76 -9.20 -6.85 -12.00
N GLY A 77 -9.34 -6.07 -13.07
CA GLY A 77 -10.63 -5.80 -13.71
C GLY A 77 -11.30 -7.04 -14.34
N SER A 78 -10.58 -8.15 -14.49
CA SER A 78 -11.11 -9.44 -14.96
C SER A 78 -11.45 -10.40 -13.82
N GLY A 79 -11.22 -10.00 -12.57
CA GLY A 79 -11.43 -10.82 -11.38
C GLY A 79 -10.28 -11.79 -11.09
N GLN A 80 -9.13 -11.67 -11.77
CA GLN A 80 -7.96 -12.49 -11.46
C GLN A 80 -7.24 -11.93 -10.23
N PRO A 81 -6.86 -12.78 -9.25
CA PRO A 81 -6.06 -12.33 -8.11
C PRO A 81 -4.73 -11.73 -8.54
N LEU A 82 -4.35 -10.62 -7.89
CA LEU A 82 -3.03 -10.04 -8.04
C LEU A 82 -2.02 -10.75 -7.13
N PRO A 83 -0.73 -10.84 -7.53
CA PRO A 83 0.32 -11.38 -6.68
C PRO A 83 0.43 -10.61 -5.35
N ASP A 84 0.76 -11.34 -4.29
CA ASP A 84 0.99 -10.82 -2.94
C ASP A 84 -0.16 -9.97 -2.36
N ASP A 85 -1.38 -10.13 -2.89
CA ASP A 85 -2.58 -9.43 -2.43
C ASP A 85 -2.38 -7.89 -2.37
N GLN A 86 -1.71 -7.35 -3.39
CA GLN A 86 -1.40 -5.93 -3.50
C GLN A 86 -1.54 -5.43 -4.94
N ALA A 87 -1.86 -4.14 -5.07
CA ALA A 87 -1.80 -3.45 -6.35
C ALA A 87 -0.45 -2.73 -6.48
N VAL A 88 0.30 -3.02 -7.54
CA VAL A 88 1.47 -2.23 -7.94
C VAL A 88 1.01 -1.14 -8.88
N LEU A 89 1.25 0.11 -8.50
CA LEU A 89 0.81 1.26 -9.27
C LEU A 89 1.67 1.42 -10.53
N PRO A 90 1.08 1.86 -11.67
CA PRO A 90 1.79 2.06 -12.93
C PRO A 90 2.58 3.39 -12.91
N VAL A 91 3.30 3.66 -11.83
CA VAL A 91 4.16 4.82 -11.64
C VAL A 91 5.56 4.34 -11.28
N GLU A 92 6.54 5.00 -11.88
CA GLU A 92 7.96 4.79 -11.60
C GLU A 92 8.49 5.97 -10.79
N ILE A 93 9.20 5.67 -9.71
CA ILE A 93 9.83 6.65 -8.84
C ILE A 93 11.34 6.51 -8.99
N THR A 94 12.03 7.56 -9.43
CA THR A 94 13.50 7.55 -9.49
C THR A 94 14.07 8.01 -8.16
N VAL A 95 14.83 7.14 -7.50
CA VAL A 95 15.66 7.48 -6.35
C VAL A 95 17.06 7.80 -6.85
N GLY A 96 17.55 9.00 -6.53
CA GLY A 96 18.89 9.48 -6.87
C GLY A 96 19.88 9.34 -5.72
N PRO A 97 21.18 9.56 -5.99
CA PRO A 97 22.22 9.63 -4.95
C PRO A 97 22.09 10.85 -4.03
#